data_AF-A0A2P2C5G8-F1
#
_entry.id   AF-A0A2P2C5G8-F1
#
_cell.length_a   1.000
_cell.length_b   1.000
_cell.length_c   1.000
_cell.angle_alpha   90.00
_cell.angle_beta   90.00
_cell.angle_gamma   90.00
#
_symmetry.space_group_name_H-M   'P 1'
#
loop_
_entity.id
_entity.type
_entity.pdbx_description
1 polymer ?
#
loop_
_entity_poly.entity_id
_entity_poly.type
_entity_poly.pdbx_seq_one_letter_code
_entity_poly.pdbx_strand_id
1 'polypeptide(L)'
;MTPIPTPATYVPWFSRRARLALAGVLAMFVSITVVRFALGNDASVAITLLYVVPISLAALAWGRVAGMIASGGALALLALWVLAADVDLTVLGWSARVVPILLVGLLLGDASDRLRRAEQAHVEQAEREFLHRQAVEINDSLLQGMAAAKWALEAERHDVAHERLSDAIASGQKLVSGLIRESAMGPLDGVADPSRR
;
A
#
# COMPACT_ATOMS: atom_id res chain seq x y z
N MET A 1 -0.79 0.83 31.88
CA MET A 1 -1.28 1.00 30.49
C MET A 1 -0.43 0.14 29.59
N THR A 2 -0.96 -0.98 29.09
CA THR A 2 -0.30 -1.79 28.06
C THR A 2 -0.37 -1.05 26.73
N PRO A 3 0.75 -0.87 26.00
CA PRO A 3 0.71 -0.24 24.69
C PRO A 3 -0.20 -1.07 23.77
N ILE A 4 -1.16 -0.42 23.13
CA ILE A 4 -2.00 -1.04 22.10
C ILE A 4 -1.05 -1.44 20.98
N PRO A 5 -0.98 -2.72 20.58
CA PRO A 5 -0.15 -3.13 19.46
C PRO A 5 -0.63 -2.37 18.21
N THR A 6 0.26 -1.54 17.65
CA THR A 6 0.01 -0.94 16.34
C THR A 6 -0.12 -2.07 15.32
N PRO A 7 -1.20 -2.10 14.52
CA PRO A 7 -1.35 -3.12 13.49
C PRO A 7 -0.13 -3.01 12.56
N ALA A 8 0.69 -4.05 12.53
CA ALA A 8 1.81 -4.11 11.62
C ALA A 8 1.25 -4.05 10.19
N THR A 9 1.48 -2.93 9.50
CA THR A 9 1.15 -2.81 8.08
C THR A 9 1.93 -3.89 7.34
N TYR A 10 1.20 -4.91 6.86
CA TYR A 10 1.79 -5.99 6.09
C TYR A 10 2.25 -5.45 4.75
N VAL A 11 3.54 -5.12 4.66
CA VAL A 11 4.17 -4.77 3.39
C VAL A 11 4.70 -6.05 2.76
N PRO A 12 4.11 -6.56 1.67
CA PRO A 12 4.57 -7.79 1.05
C PRO A 12 6.05 -7.72 0.67
N TRP A 13 6.81 -8.79 0.91
CA TRP A 13 8.26 -8.81 0.67
C TRP A 13 8.67 -8.47 -0.78
N PHE A 14 7.78 -8.75 -1.75
CA PHE A 14 8.00 -8.48 -3.16
C PHE A 14 7.93 -7.00 -3.52
N SER A 15 7.23 -6.17 -2.74
CA SER A 15 7.22 -4.71 -2.94
C SER A 15 8.51 -4.06 -2.47
N ARG A 16 9.15 -4.59 -1.42
CA ARG A 16 10.46 -4.11 -0.92
C ARG A 16 11.62 -4.46 -1.85
N ARG A 17 11.51 -5.52 -2.66
CA ARG A 17 12.58 -5.99 -3.57
C ARG A 17 12.04 -6.20 -4.98
N ALA A 18 11.55 -5.14 -5.61
CA ALA A 18 10.94 -5.17 -6.95
C ALA A 18 11.78 -5.90 -8.01
N ARG A 19 13.11 -5.78 -7.97
CA ARG A 19 14.01 -6.50 -8.91
C ARG A 19 13.95 -8.01 -8.73
N LEU A 20 13.90 -8.51 -7.50
CA LEU A 20 13.80 -9.95 -7.23
C LEU A 20 12.42 -10.48 -7.60
N ALA A 21 11.37 -9.70 -7.35
CA ALA A 21 10.01 -10.06 -7.78
C ALA A 21 9.95 -10.18 -9.30
N LEU A 22 10.56 -9.24 -10.04
CA LEU A 22 10.59 -9.26 -11.50
C LEU A 22 11.38 -10.45 -12.01
N ALA A 23 12.56 -10.72 -11.43
CA ALA A 23 13.37 -11.88 -11.76
C ALA A 23 12.60 -13.19 -11.52
N GLY A 24 11.86 -13.29 -10.41
CA GLY A 24 11.00 -14.43 -10.11
C GLY A 24 9.88 -14.63 -11.13
N VAL A 25 9.14 -13.57 -11.48
CA VAL A 25 8.11 -13.60 -12.53
C VAL A 25 8.69 -14.08 -13.86
N LEU A 26 9.82 -13.51 -14.27
CA LEU A 26 10.47 -13.84 -15.54
C LEU A 26 10.96 -15.30 -15.54
N ALA A 27 11.59 -15.74 -14.45
CA ALA A 27 12.04 -17.11 -14.28
C ALA A 27 10.87 -18.11 -14.34
N MET A 28 9.72 -17.78 -13.74
CA MET A 28 8.52 -18.62 -13.84
C MET A 28 8.02 -18.70 -15.28
N PHE A 29 7.90 -17.58 -16.00
CA PHE A 29 7.51 -17.60 -17.42
C PHE A 29 8.43 -18.50 -18.25
N VAL A 30 9.74 -18.30 -18.13
CA VAL A 30 10.75 -19.11 -18.83
C VAL A 30 10.61 -20.59 -18.46
N SER A 31 10.52 -20.91 -17.18
CA SER A 31 10.40 -22.30 -16.70
C SER A 31 9.15 -22.98 -17.24
N ILE A 32 8.00 -22.31 -17.20
CA ILE A 32 6.73 -22.82 -17.72
C ILE A 32 6.82 -23.05 -19.24
N THR A 33 7.44 -22.13 -19.98
CA THR A 33 7.64 -22.28 -21.42
C THR A 33 8.57 -23.46 -21.75
N VAL A 34 9.71 -23.59 -21.05
CA VAL A 34 10.63 -24.72 -21.23
C VAL A 34 9.94 -26.05 -20.95
N VAL A 35 9.22 -26.15 -19.84
CA VAL A 35 8.42 -27.34 -19.49
C VAL A 35 7.39 -27.65 -20.58
N ARG A 36 6.75 -26.62 -21.14
CA ARG A 36 5.78 -26.78 -22.24
C ARG A 36 6.40 -27.37 -23.50
N PHE A 37 7.59 -26.92 -23.89
CA PHE A 37 8.30 -27.50 -25.04
C PHE A 37 8.82 -28.91 -24.74
N ALA A 38 9.23 -29.19 -23.51
CA ALA A 38 9.76 -30.49 -23.13
C ALA A 38 8.68 -31.60 -23.05
N LEU A 39 7.44 -31.26 -22.69
CA LEU A 39 6.34 -32.21 -22.53
C LEU A 39 5.60 -32.55 -23.83
N GLY A 40 5.98 -31.96 -24.97
CA GLY A 40 5.45 -32.30 -26.29
C GLY A 40 4.17 -31.56 -26.71
N ASN A 41 3.61 -31.96 -27.85
CA ASN A 41 2.57 -31.21 -28.60
C ASN A 41 1.13 -31.40 -28.07
N ASP A 42 0.94 -32.02 -26.91
CA ASP A 42 -0.40 -32.23 -26.37
C ASP A 42 -1.01 -30.91 -25.88
N ALA A 43 -1.86 -30.32 -26.74
CA ALA A 43 -2.62 -29.11 -26.44
C ALA A 43 -3.64 -29.28 -25.30
N SER A 44 -3.92 -30.53 -24.93
CA SER A 44 -4.82 -30.93 -23.84
C SER A 44 -4.20 -30.72 -22.46
N VAL A 45 -2.87 -30.63 -22.35
CA VAL A 45 -2.22 -30.47 -21.04
C VAL A 45 -2.50 -29.07 -20.50
N ALA A 46 -3.00 -29.03 -19.27
CA ALA A 46 -3.37 -27.83 -18.52
C ALA A 46 -2.16 -26.91 -18.17
N ILE A 47 -0.99 -27.06 -18.80
CA ILE A 47 0.20 -26.22 -18.59
C ILE A 47 -0.10 -24.74 -18.81
N THR A 48 -1.07 -24.43 -19.69
CA THR A 48 -1.51 -23.04 -19.92
C THR A 48 -2.05 -22.38 -18.65
N LEU A 49 -2.67 -23.12 -17.73
CA LEU A 49 -3.11 -22.59 -16.43
C LEU A 49 -1.93 -22.17 -15.55
N LEU A 50 -0.74 -22.73 -15.74
CA LEU A 50 0.41 -22.42 -14.90
C LEU A 50 0.91 -20.97 -15.10
N TYR A 51 0.62 -20.37 -16.26
CA TYR A 51 0.87 -18.94 -16.52
C TYR A 51 0.04 -18.01 -15.64
N VAL A 52 -1.07 -18.48 -15.05
CA VAL A 52 -1.88 -17.69 -14.11
C VAL A 52 -1.06 -17.24 -12.90
N VAL A 53 -0.12 -18.08 -12.45
CA VAL A 53 0.68 -17.79 -11.25
C VAL A 53 1.61 -16.57 -11.44
N PRO A 54 2.49 -16.52 -12.45
CA PRO A 54 3.33 -15.33 -12.67
C PRO A 54 2.51 -14.09 -13.05
N ILE A 55 1.38 -14.25 -13.77
CA ILE A 55 0.45 -13.13 -14.05
C ILE A 55 -0.09 -12.55 -12.73
N SER A 56 -0.55 -13.43 -11.83
CA SER A 56 -1.10 -13.02 -10.54
C SER A 56 -0.07 -12.31 -9.68
N LEU A 57 1.16 -12.83 -9.65
CA LEU A 57 2.27 -12.21 -8.93
C LEU A 57 2.60 -10.81 -9.49
N ALA A 58 2.64 -10.66 -10.82
CA ALA A 58 2.87 -9.37 -11.46
C ALA A 58 1.74 -8.37 -11.17
N ALA A 59 0.48 -8.81 -11.24
CA ALA A 59 -0.70 -8.00 -10.93
C ALA A 59 -0.70 -7.54 -9.46
N LEU A 60 -0.39 -8.43 -8.52
CA LEU A 60 -0.30 -8.10 -7.09
C LEU A 60 0.89 -7.19 -6.79
N ALA A 61 2.02 -7.35 -7.48
CA ALA A 61 3.21 -6.55 -7.24
C ALA A 61 3.06 -5.12 -7.77
N TRP A 62 2.61 -4.93 -9.01
CA TRP A 62 2.62 -3.63 -9.70
C TRP A 62 1.27 -3.17 -10.25
N GLY A 63 0.19 -3.90 -9.98
CA GLY A 63 -1.16 -3.46 -10.29
C GLY A 63 -1.65 -3.87 -11.68
N ARG A 64 -2.66 -3.14 -12.15
CA ARG A 64 -3.38 -3.47 -13.39
C ARG A 64 -2.52 -3.46 -14.64
N VAL A 65 -1.62 -2.48 -14.77
CA VAL A 65 -0.78 -2.36 -15.97
C VAL A 65 0.17 -3.55 -16.10
N ALA A 66 0.83 -3.93 -15.01
CA ALA A 66 1.73 -5.08 -15.01
C ALA A 66 0.98 -6.40 -15.22
N GLY A 67 -0.20 -6.57 -14.61
CA GLY A 67 -1.08 -7.71 -14.87
C GLY A 67 -1.44 -7.85 -16.35
N MET A 68 -1.80 -6.74 -17.01
CA MET A 68 -2.11 -6.70 -18.44
C MET A 68 -0.90 -7.03 -19.32
N ILE A 69 0.28 -6.46 -19.01
CA ILE A 69 1.52 -6.76 -19.73
C ILE A 69 1.89 -8.24 -19.58
N ALA A 70 1.78 -8.79 -18.37
CA ALA A 70 2.07 -10.19 -18.09
C ALA A 70 1.10 -11.13 -18.83
N SER A 71 -0.20 -10.82 -18.84
CA SER A 71 -1.18 -11.57 -19.62
C SER A 71 -0.88 -11.50 -21.12
N GLY A 72 -0.55 -10.31 -21.65
CA GLY A 72 -0.14 -10.15 -23.04
C GLY A 72 1.10 -10.99 -23.39
N GLY A 73 2.11 -10.99 -22.50
CA GLY A 73 3.30 -11.83 -22.63
C GLY A 73 2.98 -13.33 -22.62
N ALA A 74 2.07 -13.77 -21.74
CA ALA A 74 1.59 -15.15 -21.72
C ALA A 74 0.91 -15.56 -23.04
N LEU A 75 0.10 -14.67 -23.62
CA LEU A 75 -0.54 -14.90 -24.91
C LEU A 75 0.46 -14.93 -26.06
N ALA A 76 1.47 -14.07 -26.04
CA ALA A 76 2.54 -14.08 -27.03
C ALA A 76 3.34 -15.39 -26.99
N LEU A 77 3.68 -15.86 -25.78
CA LEU A 77 4.36 -17.15 -25.59
C LEU A 77 3.48 -18.33 -26.01
N LEU A 78 2.17 -18.26 -25.73
CA LEU A 78 1.20 -19.25 -26.21
C LEU A 78 1.18 -19.29 -27.73
N ALA A 79 1.02 -18.14 -28.39
CA ALA A 79 1.00 -18.04 -29.85
C ALA A 79 2.30 -18.52 -30.49
N LEU A 80 3.45 -18.19 -29.90
CA LEU A 80 4.75 -18.66 -30.34
C LEU A 80 4.84 -20.19 -30.28
N TRP A 81 4.36 -20.80 -29.20
CA TRP A 81 4.32 -22.25 -29.07
C TRP A 81 3.38 -22.90 -30.10
N VAL A 82 2.19 -22.33 -30.31
CA VAL A 82 1.22 -22.83 -31.30
C VAL A 82 1.84 -22.87 -32.70
N LEU A 83 2.55 -21.80 -33.08
CA LEU A 83 3.23 -21.71 -34.36
C LEU A 83 4.41 -22.69 -34.45
N ALA A 84 5.18 -22.85 -33.37
CA ALA A 84 6.37 -23.72 -33.35
C ALA A 84 6.01 -25.23 -33.31
N ALA A 85 4.91 -25.58 -32.66
CA ALA A 85 4.44 -26.96 -32.50
C ALA A 85 3.45 -27.40 -33.59
N ASP A 86 3.11 -26.50 -34.52
CA ASP A 86 2.14 -26.71 -35.61
C ASP A 86 0.79 -27.25 -35.12
N VAL A 87 0.28 -26.62 -34.05
CA VAL A 87 -0.95 -27.07 -33.38
C VAL A 87 -2.15 -26.30 -33.92
N ASP A 88 -3.12 -27.00 -34.51
CA ASP A 88 -4.37 -26.40 -34.92
C ASP A 88 -5.31 -26.17 -33.71
N LEU A 89 -5.39 -24.91 -33.27
CA LEU A 89 -6.41 -24.48 -32.32
C LEU A 89 -7.62 -23.91 -33.04
N THR A 90 -8.78 -24.50 -32.76
CA THR A 90 -10.07 -23.91 -33.14
C THR A 90 -10.27 -22.56 -32.46
N VAL A 91 -11.17 -21.73 -33.03
CA VAL A 91 -11.56 -20.44 -32.43
C VAL A 91 -12.00 -20.61 -30.97
N LEU A 92 -12.70 -21.70 -30.66
CA LEU A 92 -13.12 -22.04 -29.31
C LEU A 92 -11.93 -22.41 -28.40
N GLY A 93 -10.92 -23.11 -28.94
CA GLY A 93 -9.69 -23.43 -28.23
C GLY A 93 -8.87 -22.18 -27.87
N TRP A 94 -8.86 -21.18 -28.76
CA TRP A 94 -8.26 -19.88 -28.49
C TRP A 94 -9.03 -19.10 -27.42
N SER A 95 -10.35 -18.95 -27.57
CA SER A 95 -11.16 -18.15 -26.65
C SER A 95 -11.15 -18.71 -25.23
N ALA A 96 -11.18 -20.05 -25.08
CA ALA A 96 -11.12 -20.73 -23.79
C ALA A 96 -9.81 -20.46 -23.01
N ARG A 97 -8.74 -20.00 -23.67
CA ARG A 97 -7.45 -19.67 -23.03
C ARG A 97 -7.24 -18.16 -22.93
N VAL A 98 -7.53 -17.42 -24.01
CA VAL A 98 -7.32 -15.97 -24.08
C VAL A 98 -8.18 -15.24 -23.06
N VAL A 99 -9.47 -15.59 -22.99
CA VAL A 99 -10.42 -14.86 -22.13
C VAL A 99 -10.05 -15.00 -20.65
N PRO A 100 -9.84 -16.20 -20.09
CA PRO A 100 -9.44 -16.32 -18.68
C PRO A 100 -8.10 -15.64 -18.37
N ILE A 101 -7.10 -15.76 -19.23
CA ILE A 101 -5.77 -15.15 -19.03
C ILE A 101 -5.85 -13.62 -18.96
N LEU A 102 -6.60 -13.00 -19.87
CA LEU A 102 -6.80 -11.56 -19.87
C LEU A 102 -7.64 -11.12 -18.67
N LEU A 103 -8.71 -11.85 -18.36
CA LEU A 103 -9.57 -11.54 -17.22
C LEU A 103 -8.80 -11.60 -15.90
N VAL A 104 -7.97 -12.62 -15.68
CA VAL A 104 -7.15 -12.70 -14.46
C VAL A 104 -6.22 -11.49 -14.35
N GLY A 105 -5.45 -11.17 -15.39
CA GLY A 105 -4.53 -10.03 -15.36
C GLY A 105 -5.24 -8.70 -15.12
N LEU A 106 -6.41 -8.52 -15.73
CA LEU A 106 -7.22 -7.31 -15.60
C LEU A 106 -7.90 -7.20 -14.23
N LEU A 107 -8.70 -8.20 -13.85
CA LEU A 107 -9.49 -8.17 -12.61
C LEU A 107 -8.61 -8.19 -11.38
N LEU A 108 -7.61 -9.07 -11.34
CA LEU A 108 -6.73 -9.16 -10.18
C LEU A 108 -5.87 -7.90 -10.06
N GLY A 109 -5.44 -7.35 -11.19
CA GLY A 109 -4.73 -6.08 -11.23
C GLY A 109 -5.58 -4.90 -10.76
N ASP A 110 -6.83 -4.80 -11.22
CA ASP A 110 -7.78 -3.77 -10.77
C ASP A 110 -8.11 -3.93 -9.27
N ALA A 111 -8.33 -5.15 -8.80
CA ALA A 111 -8.56 -5.44 -7.39
C ALA A 111 -7.36 -5.02 -6.53
N SER A 112 -6.14 -5.32 -6.98
CA SER A 112 -4.90 -4.93 -6.31
C SER A 112 -4.75 -3.41 -6.23
N ASP A 113 -5.10 -2.69 -7.31
CA ASP A 113 -5.04 -1.23 -7.34
C ASP A 113 -6.13 -0.58 -6.49
N ARG A 114 -7.32 -1.18 -6.43
CA ARG A 114 -8.39 -0.73 -5.54
C ARG A 114 -8.00 -0.92 -4.08
N LEU A 115 -7.41 -2.06 -3.73
CA LEU A 115 -6.97 -2.34 -2.37
C LEU A 115 -5.89 -1.35 -1.92
N ARG A 116 -4.88 -1.10 -2.77
CA ARG A 116 -3.84 -0.10 -2.49
C ARG A 116 -4.41 1.31 -2.29
N ARG A 117 -5.34 1.72 -3.16
CA ARG A 117 -6.00 3.03 -3.04
C ARG A 117 -6.85 3.15 -1.77
N ALA A 118 -7.56 2.08 -1.40
CA ALA A 118 -8.33 2.05 -0.16
C ALA A 118 -7.41 2.14 1.07
N GLU A 119 -6.31 1.40 1.09
CA GLU A 119 -5.35 1.43 2.19
C GLU A 119 -4.69 2.81 2.34
N GLN A 120 -4.30 3.43 1.23
CA GLN A 120 -3.79 4.82 1.23
C GLN A 120 -4.81 5.80 1.77
N ALA A 121 -6.06 5.71 1.32
CA ALA A 121 -7.14 6.56 1.82
C ALA A 121 -7.41 6.36 3.32
N HIS A 122 -7.31 5.13 3.82
CA HIS A 122 -7.44 4.84 5.26
C HIS A 122 -6.31 5.46 6.08
N VAL A 123 -5.06 5.41 5.60
CA VAL A 123 -3.93 6.04 6.28
C VAL A 123 -4.10 7.55 6.32
N GLU A 124 -4.45 8.18 5.20
CA GLU A 124 -4.70 9.62 5.13
C GLU A 124 -5.87 10.03 6.04
N GLN A 125 -6.93 9.22 6.09
CA GLN A 125 -8.08 9.51 6.95
C GLN A 125 -7.72 9.39 8.43
N ALA A 126 -6.95 8.37 8.83
CA ALA A 126 -6.50 8.19 10.20
C ALA A 126 -5.62 9.36 10.67
N GLU A 127 -4.75 9.87 9.79
CA GLU A 127 -3.94 11.07 10.07
C GLU A 127 -4.82 12.31 10.28
N ARG A 128 -5.82 12.53 9.42
CA ARG A 128 -6.77 13.64 9.57
C ARG A 128 -7.59 13.56 10.85
N GLU A 129 -8.07 12.37 11.20
CA GLU A 129 -8.82 12.15 12.44
C GLU A 129 -7.96 12.42 13.68
N PHE A 130 -6.69 12.01 13.64
CA PHE A 130 -5.75 12.28 14.71
C PHE A 130 -5.49 13.79 14.88
N LEU A 131 -5.21 14.51 13.79
CA LEU A 131 -5.01 15.95 13.81
C LEU A 131 -6.27 16.70 14.28
N HIS A 132 -7.45 16.26 13.84
CA HIS A 132 -8.72 16.87 14.26
C HIS A 132 -8.97 16.70 15.77
N ARG A 133 -8.76 15.50 16.33
CA ARG A 133 -8.90 15.26 17.77
C ARG A 133 -7.94 16.11 18.60
N GLN A 134 -6.68 16.22 18.17
CA GLN A 134 -5.71 17.06 18.84
C GLN A 134 -6.11 18.54 18.86
N ALA A 135 -6.61 19.07 17.74
CA ALA A 135 -7.07 20.46 17.68
C ALA A 135 -8.23 20.73 18.66
N VAL A 136 -9.14 19.77 18.82
CA VAL A 136 -10.27 19.86 19.77
C VAL A 136 -9.78 19.85 21.22
N GLU A 137 -8.88 18.92 21.58
CA GLU A 137 -8.34 18.82 22.94
C GLU A 137 -7.54 20.07 23.35
N ILE A 138 -6.72 20.59 22.43
CA ILE A 138 -5.96 21.83 22.66
C ILE A 138 -6.91 23.00 22.90
N ASN A 139 -7.92 23.17 22.04
CA ASN A 139 -8.90 24.25 22.18
C ASN A 139 -9.64 24.15 23.53
N ASP A 140 -10.10 22.96 23.91
CA ASP A 140 -10.81 22.76 25.18
C ASP A 140 -9.93 23.11 26.40
N SER A 141 -8.67 22.65 26.43
CA SER A 141 -7.74 22.96 27.53
C SER A 141 -7.48 24.46 27.68
N LEU A 142 -7.33 25.18 26.56
CA LEU A 142 -7.16 26.62 26.54
C LEU A 142 -8.43 27.34 27.00
N LEU A 143 -9.60 26.91 26.51
CA LEU A 143 -10.88 27.48 26.88
C LEU A 143 -11.15 27.33 28.38
N GLN A 144 -10.87 26.15 28.96
CA GLN A 144 -10.98 25.91 30.39
C GLN A 144 -10.05 26.80 31.21
N GLY A 145 -8.78 26.93 30.81
CA GLY A 145 -7.81 27.81 31.48
C GLY A 145 -8.23 29.27 31.44
N MET A 146 -8.69 29.76 30.28
CA MET A 146 -9.21 31.12 30.11
C MET A 146 -10.49 31.36 30.90
N ALA A 147 -11.41 30.39 30.94
CA ALA A 147 -12.63 30.51 31.74
C ALA A 147 -12.33 30.62 33.23
N ALA A 148 -11.38 29.82 33.74
CA ALA A 148 -10.92 29.90 35.12
C ALA A 148 -10.27 31.25 35.45
N ALA A 149 -9.44 31.77 34.55
CA ALA A 149 -8.84 33.10 34.70
C ALA A 149 -9.90 34.21 34.71
N LYS A 150 -10.89 34.13 33.81
CA LYS A 150 -12.02 35.07 33.75
C LYS A 150 -12.81 35.09 35.06
N TRP A 151 -13.15 33.93 35.61
CA TRP A 151 -13.86 33.82 36.88
C TRP A 151 -13.06 34.39 38.06
N ALA A 152 -11.74 34.22 38.07
CA ALA A 152 -10.89 34.84 39.09
C ALA A 152 -10.90 36.37 38.97
N LEU A 153 -10.91 36.89 37.75
CA LEU A 153 -10.99 38.33 37.46
C LEU A 153 -12.33 38.92 37.91
N GLU A 154 -13.45 38.26 37.59
CA GLU A 154 -14.81 38.67 37.98
C GLU A 154 -15.00 38.68 39.51
N ALA A 155 -14.21 37.88 40.25
CA ALA A 155 -14.20 37.85 41.71
C ALA A 155 -13.19 38.84 42.34
N GLU A 156 -12.65 39.79 41.57
CA GLU A 156 -11.62 40.76 41.98
C GLU A 156 -10.30 40.12 42.49
N ARG A 157 -10.08 38.82 42.24
CA ARG A 157 -8.85 38.09 42.59
C ARG A 157 -7.83 38.21 41.47
N HIS A 158 -7.34 39.43 41.27
CA HIS A 158 -6.46 39.80 40.15
C HIS A 158 -5.16 38.97 40.08
N ASP A 159 -4.54 38.66 41.23
CA ASP A 159 -3.31 37.85 41.27
C ASP A 159 -3.56 36.42 40.75
N VAL A 160 -4.66 35.81 41.20
CA VAL A 160 -5.07 34.46 40.77
C VAL A 160 -5.47 34.46 39.29
N ALA A 161 -6.11 35.52 38.81
CA ALA A 161 -6.47 35.66 37.40
C ALA A 161 -5.22 35.74 36.50
N HIS A 162 -4.21 36.52 36.91
CA HIS A 162 -2.95 36.64 36.21
C HIS A 162 -2.16 35.33 36.17
N GLU A 163 -2.10 34.61 37.29
CA GLU A 163 -1.45 33.30 37.38
C GLU A 163 -2.13 32.29 36.43
N ARG A 164 -3.47 32.16 36.52
CA ARG A 164 -4.24 31.21 35.69
C ARG A 164 -4.14 31.49 34.20
N LEU A 165 -4.13 32.77 33.80
CA LEU A 165 -3.96 33.14 32.41
C LEU A 165 -2.54 32.83 31.91
N SER A 166 -1.52 33.10 32.73
CA SER A 166 -0.13 32.81 32.40
C SER A 166 0.11 31.31 32.25
N ASP A 167 -0.47 30.50 33.13
CA ASP A 167 -0.44 29.04 33.05
C ASP A 167 -1.11 28.53 31.77
N ALA A 168 -2.29 29.07 31.41
CA ALA A 168 -2.98 28.69 30.18
C ALA A 168 -2.14 29.02 28.93
N ILE A 169 -1.51 30.19 28.89
CA ILE A 169 -0.62 30.61 27.79
C ILE A 169 0.61 29.70 27.72
N ALA A 170 1.26 29.42 28.85
CA ALA A 170 2.44 28.57 28.91
C ALA A 170 2.12 27.12 28.48
N SER A 171 0.97 26.60 28.90
CA SER A 171 0.49 25.27 28.51
C SER A 171 0.22 25.22 27.00
N GLY A 172 -0.43 26.26 26.44
CA GLY A 172 -0.64 26.41 25.00
C GLY A 172 0.67 26.44 24.19
N GLN A 173 1.65 27.23 24.64
CA GLN A 173 2.97 27.29 23.99
C GLN A 173 3.70 25.95 24.02
N LYS A 174 3.61 25.21 25.13
CA LYS A 174 4.22 23.89 25.28
C LYS A 174 3.58 22.86 24.33
N LEU A 175 2.25 22.89 24.20
CA LEU A 175 1.50 22.03 23.29
C LEU A 175 1.83 22.32 21.81
N VAL A 176 1.84 23.60 21.40
CA VAL A 176 2.21 24.01 20.03
C VAL A 176 3.68 23.66 19.73
N SER A 177 4.59 23.86 20.68
CA SER A 177 5.99 23.47 20.53
C SER A 177 6.17 21.95 20.41
N GLY A 178 5.31 21.16 21.06
CA GLY A 178 5.24 19.71 20.90
C GLY A 178 4.79 19.33 19.48
N LEU A 179 3.70 19.91 19.00
CA LEU A 179 3.16 19.69 17.64
C LEU A 179 4.15 20.05 16.53
N ILE A 180 4.85 21.18 16.65
CA ILE A 180 5.87 21.59 15.67
C ILE A 180 7.02 20.58 15.65
N ARG A 181 7.40 20.04 16.81
CA ARG A 181 8.45 19.03 16.91
C ARG A 181 8.03 17.68 16.33
N GLU A 182 6.78 17.28 16.55
CA GLU A 182 6.22 16.02 16.04
C GLU A 182 6.01 16.07 14.52
N SER A 183 5.52 17.21 13.99
CA SER A 183 5.39 17.42 12.54
C SER A 183 6.74 17.58 11.83
N ALA A 184 7.75 18.18 12.47
CA ALA A 184 9.12 18.21 11.97
C ALA A 184 9.81 16.83 12.02
N MET A 185 9.29 15.87 12.80
CA MET A 185 9.74 14.48 12.85
C MET A 185 8.87 13.55 11.96
N GLY A 186 8.37 14.07 10.84
CA GLY A 186 7.73 13.28 9.77
C GLY A 186 8.62 12.16 9.21
N PRO A 187 8.07 11.18 8.49
CA PRO A 187 8.56 9.79 8.45
C PRO A 187 10.01 9.65 7.96
N LEU A 188 10.95 9.45 8.89
CA LEU A 188 12.34 9.00 8.67
C LEU A 188 12.92 9.33 7.29
N ASP A 189 13.22 10.61 7.07
CA ASP A 189 14.27 10.98 6.14
C ASP A 189 15.59 10.38 6.65
N GLY A 190 16.03 9.31 5.99
CA GLY A 190 17.44 8.91 5.93
C GLY A 190 18.02 8.23 7.18
N VAL A 191 17.54 7.03 7.53
CA VAL A 191 18.48 6.04 8.09
C VAL A 191 19.37 5.56 6.95
N ALA A 192 20.42 6.34 6.68
CA ALA A 192 21.56 5.85 5.91
C ALA A 192 22.10 4.62 6.63
N ASP A 193 21.98 3.47 5.97
CA ASP A 193 22.55 2.19 6.36
C ASP A 193 24.08 2.34 6.52
N PRO A 194 24.64 2.23 7.74
CA PRO A 194 26.08 2.29 7.94
C PRO A 194 26.81 0.99 7.52
N SER A 195 26.14 0.01 6.90
CA SER A 195 26.72 -1.30 6.56
C SER A 195 27.07 -1.54 5.09
N ARG A 196 27.09 -0.51 4.22
CA ARG A 196 27.77 -0.62 2.91
C ARG A 196 29.21 -0.13 2.96
N ARG A 197 30.11 -1.03 3.35
CA ARG A 197 31.48 -1.10 2.84
C ARG A 197 31.74 -2.50 2.30
#